data_AF-A0A3N5S9G9-F1
#
_entry.id   AF-A0A3N5S9G9-F1
#
_cell.length_a   1.000
_cell.length_b   1.000
_cell.length_c   1.000
_cell.angle_alpha   90.00
_cell.angle_beta   90.00
_cell.angle_gamma   90.00
#
_symmetry.space_group_name_H-M   'P 1'
#
loop_
_entity.id
_entity.type
_entity.pdbx_description
1 polymer ?
#
loop_
_entity_poly.entity_id
_entity_poly.type
_entity_poly.pdbx_seq_one_letter_code
_entity_poly.pdbx_strand_id
1 'polypeptide(L)'
;MTTFKGYERADGSVGIRNYVAVLPSVACANGVVAAIARAVPEAVPMYHGHGCGRGGADLELHQRTLVNLAKNPNVAAVLVVGLGCEVLRAEGLALGISLSKKPVEHFYIQNEGGSRKAAAKGIEIVRRMLADAAKQERKEFPVSEIRLGLECGGSDAFSGVTANPAVGLAADWLVSEGGTVILTETTEMIGTSHILERRAKDAAIARSINERIAAQEKRTHE
;
A
#
# COMPACT_ATOMS: atom_id res chain seq x y z
N MET A 1 -23.11 17.97 3.47
CA MET A 1 -21.88 17.36 2.94
C MET A 1 -21.23 16.60 4.08
N THR A 2 -21.06 15.29 3.95
CA THR A 2 -20.50 14.46 5.03
C THR A 2 -18.98 14.66 5.10
N THR A 3 -18.43 14.85 6.29
CA THR A 3 -16.99 15.07 6.49
C THR A 3 -16.36 14.06 7.44
N PHE A 4 -15.04 13.96 7.41
CA PHE A 4 -14.24 13.21 8.36
C PHE A 4 -12.95 13.96 8.71
N LYS A 5 -12.39 13.66 9.88
CA LYS A 5 -11.08 14.18 10.28
C LYS A 5 -9.94 13.40 9.60
N GLY A 6 -9.15 14.06 8.75
CA GLY A 6 -8.04 13.44 8.00
C GLY A 6 -6.74 14.24 8.12
N TYR A 7 -5.65 13.65 7.62
CA TYR A 7 -4.33 14.27 7.51
C TYR A 7 -4.08 14.68 6.06
N GLU A 8 -3.87 15.96 5.83
CA GLU A 8 -3.47 16.50 4.53
C GLU A 8 -2.06 16.04 4.16
N ARG A 9 -1.84 15.71 2.89
CA ARG A 9 -0.51 15.39 2.34
C ARG A 9 -0.09 16.43 1.33
N ALA A 10 1.22 16.55 1.12
CA ALA A 10 1.81 17.54 0.21
C ALA A 10 1.43 17.34 -1.28
N ASP A 11 0.95 16.15 -1.64
CA ASP A 11 0.39 15.83 -2.96
C ASP A 11 -1.12 16.09 -3.07
N GLY A 12 -1.74 16.64 -2.03
CA GLY A 12 -3.18 16.91 -1.94
C GLY A 12 -4.03 15.73 -1.49
N SER A 13 -3.45 14.53 -1.35
CA SER A 13 -4.19 13.38 -0.84
C SER A 13 -4.48 13.48 0.66
N VAL A 14 -5.51 12.77 1.13
CA VAL A 14 -5.91 12.78 2.54
C VAL A 14 -5.79 11.38 3.15
N GLY A 15 -5.06 11.29 4.26
CA GLY A 15 -4.92 10.08 5.06
C GLY A 15 -5.88 10.02 6.24
N ILE A 16 -6.36 8.83 6.59
CA ILE A 16 -7.12 8.57 7.83
C ILE A 16 -6.22 8.12 9.00
N ARG A 17 -4.93 7.90 8.72
CA ARG A 17 -3.87 7.54 9.68
C ARG A 17 -2.60 8.33 9.38
N ASN A 18 -1.64 8.27 10.30
CA ASN A 18 -0.39 9.03 10.23
C ASN A 18 0.84 8.18 10.55
N TYR A 19 1.07 7.14 9.75
CA TYR A 19 2.13 6.17 9.98
C TYR A 19 3.50 6.65 9.52
N VAL A 20 4.54 6.28 10.27
CA VAL A 20 5.93 6.30 9.78
C VAL A 20 6.29 4.89 9.38
N ALA A 21 6.54 4.68 8.09
CA ALA A 21 6.80 3.35 7.54
C ALA A 21 8.30 3.04 7.51
N VAL A 22 8.66 1.79 7.83
CA VAL A 22 10.01 1.26 7.64
C VAL A 22 9.96 0.15 6.61
N LEU A 23 10.51 0.42 5.43
CA LEU A 23 10.39 -0.40 4.23
C LEU A 23 11.74 -1.06 3.90
N PRO A 24 11.88 -2.39 3.98
CA PRO A 24 13.04 -3.08 3.42
C PRO A 24 12.98 -3.02 1.88
N SER A 25 14.12 -2.88 1.20
CA SER A 25 14.20 -3.05 -0.26
C SER A 25 14.33 -4.53 -0.67
N VAL A 26 14.76 -5.39 0.27
CA VAL A 26 15.04 -6.81 0.08
C VAL A 26 14.81 -7.55 1.40
N ALA A 27 14.37 -8.82 1.33
CA ALA A 27 14.12 -9.64 2.52
C ALA A 27 15.32 -9.74 3.49
N CYS A 28 16.56 -9.66 2.99
CA CYS A 28 17.76 -9.67 3.83
C CYS A 28 17.85 -8.46 4.79
N ALA A 29 17.15 -7.36 4.49
CA ALA A 29 17.08 -6.19 5.36
C ALA A 29 16.03 -6.33 6.49
N ASN A 30 15.14 -7.34 6.43
CA ASN A 30 14.06 -7.53 7.40
C ASN A 30 14.56 -7.62 8.85
N GLY A 31 15.74 -8.20 9.08
CA GLY A 31 16.32 -8.30 10.43
C GLY A 31 16.64 -6.94 11.05
N VAL A 32 17.11 -5.98 10.24
CA VAL A 32 17.36 -4.60 10.68
C VAL A 32 16.05 -3.85 10.87
N VAL A 33 15.10 -4.00 9.94
CA VAL A 33 13.76 -3.41 10.07
C VAL A 33 13.06 -3.89 11.35
N ALA A 34 13.15 -5.17 11.67
CA ALA A 34 12.61 -5.74 12.90
C ALA A 34 13.30 -5.21 14.16
N ALA A 35 14.61 -4.98 14.11
CA ALA A 35 15.33 -4.35 15.22
C ALA A 35 14.88 -2.90 15.46
N ILE A 36 14.63 -2.13 14.38
CA ILE A 36 14.08 -0.77 14.46
C ILE A 36 12.67 -0.81 15.06
N ALA A 37 11.78 -1.65 14.52
CA ALA A 37 10.40 -1.76 14.98
C ALA A 37 10.27 -2.22 16.45
N ARG A 38 11.18 -3.08 16.93
CA ARG A 38 11.23 -3.45 18.36
C ARG A 38 11.63 -2.28 19.26
N ALA A 39 12.52 -1.41 18.80
CA ALA A 39 12.99 -0.26 19.56
C ALA A 39 12.08 0.97 19.44
N VAL A 40 11.24 1.01 18.40
CA VAL A 40 10.27 2.07 18.12
C VAL A 40 8.94 1.44 17.67
N PRO A 41 8.12 0.94 18.61
CA PRO A 41 6.88 0.20 18.31
C PRO A 41 5.82 1.02 17.55
N GLU A 42 5.91 2.34 17.56
CA GLU A 42 5.02 3.26 16.84
C GLU A 42 5.28 3.28 15.32
N ALA A 43 6.45 2.78 14.89
CA ALA A 43 6.79 2.66 13.48
C ALA A 43 6.11 1.43 12.86
N VAL A 44 5.70 1.55 11.60
CA VAL A 44 5.04 0.47 10.86
C VAL A 44 6.05 -0.23 9.95
N PRO A 45 6.53 -1.44 10.29
CA PRO A 45 7.39 -2.19 9.39
C PRO A 45 6.59 -2.81 8.24
N MET A 46 7.05 -2.64 7.01
CA MET A 46 6.42 -3.18 5.80
C MET A 46 7.21 -4.38 5.25
N TYR A 47 7.20 -5.49 5.98
CA TYR A 47 7.97 -6.69 5.61
C TYR A 47 7.52 -7.31 4.28
N HIS A 48 8.48 -7.90 3.57
CA HIS A 48 8.20 -8.80 2.45
C HIS A 48 9.25 -9.91 2.35
N GLY A 49 8.89 -11.03 1.70
CA GLY A 49 9.75 -12.20 1.52
C GLY A 49 10.63 -12.20 0.27
N HIS A 50 10.54 -11.17 -0.57
CA HIS A 50 11.23 -11.15 -1.87
C HIS A 50 12.75 -10.91 -1.75
N GLY A 51 13.54 -11.78 -2.38
CA GLY A 51 15.00 -11.67 -2.53
C GLY A 51 15.45 -11.17 -3.90
N CYS A 52 16.76 -11.14 -4.15
CA CYS A 52 17.38 -10.53 -5.35
C CYS A 52 17.23 -11.34 -6.65
N GLY A 53 16.72 -12.57 -6.60
CA GLY A 53 16.69 -13.49 -7.75
C GLY A 53 15.57 -13.25 -8.77
N ARG A 54 15.02 -12.02 -8.84
CA ARG A 54 13.89 -11.67 -9.71
C ARG A 54 14.30 -10.60 -10.72
N GLY A 55 13.84 -10.73 -11.96
CA GLY A 55 14.13 -9.81 -13.06
C GLY A 55 12.93 -9.64 -13.99
N GLY A 56 13.05 -8.73 -14.96
CA GLY A 56 11.96 -8.42 -15.91
C GLY A 56 10.71 -7.89 -15.21
N ALA A 57 9.54 -8.37 -15.65
CA ALA A 57 8.24 -7.90 -15.17
C ALA A 57 8.03 -8.04 -13.65
N ASP A 58 8.65 -9.05 -13.02
CA ASP A 58 8.57 -9.24 -11.57
C ASP A 58 9.24 -8.10 -10.79
N LEU A 59 10.37 -7.61 -11.28
CA LEU A 59 11.09 -6.50 -10.66
C LEU A 59 10.28 -5.20 -10.76
N GLU A 60 9.70 -4.94 -11.92
CA GLU A 60 8.84 -3.77 -12.15
C GLU A 60 7.59 -3.81 -11.27
N LEU A 61 6.93 -4.97 -11.19
CA LEU A 61 5.78 -5.17 -10.33
C LEU A 61 6.15 -4.96 -8.85
N HIS A 62 7.29 -5.50 -8.42
CA HIS A 62 7.75 -5.38 -7.05
C HIS A 62 8.07 -3.93 -6.69
N GLN A 63 8.84 -3.24 -7.53
CA GLN A 63 9.14 -1.82 -7.36
C GLN A 63 7.87 -0.97 -7.31
N ARG A 64 6.97 -1.15 -8.29
CA ARG A 64 5.70 -0.42 -8.36
C ARG A 64 4.86 -0.63 -7.11
N THR A 65 4.79 -1.86 -6.62
CA THR A 65 4.00 -2.22 -5.43
C THR A 65 4.57 -1.57 -4.18
N LEU A 66 5.88 -1.70 -3.93
CA LEU A 66 6.51 -1.11 -2.73
C LEU A 66 6.44 0.42 -2.73
N VAL A 67 6.70 1.06 -3.88
CA VAL A 67 6.58 2.52 -4.02
C VAL A 67 5.15 2.98 -3.76
N ASN A 68 4.15 2.32 -4.35
CA ASN A 68 2.75 2.73 -4.18
C ASN A 68 2.21 2.46 -2.78
N LEU A 69 2.67 1.39 -2.11
CA LEU A 69 2.35 1.13 -0.71
C LEU A 69 2.89 2.25 0.19
N ALA A 70 4.14 2.65 -0.02
CA ALA A 70 4.76 3.75 0.71
C ALA A 70 4.17 5.13 0.36
N LYS A 71 3.62 5.31 -0.85
CA LYS A 71 2.87 6.53 -1.24
C LYS A 71 1.49 6.64 -0.60
N ASN A 72 0.94 5.56 -0.01
CA ASN A 72 -0.41 5.56 0.56
C ASN A 72 -0.66 6.79 1.46
N PRO A 73 -1.80 7.51 1.36
CA PRO A 73 -2.08 8.71 2.16
C PRO A 73 -2.00 8.51 3.68
N ASN A 74 -2.14 7.28 4.18
CA ASN A 74 -1.96 6.95 5.59
C ASN A 74 -0.50 6.97 6.06
N VAL A 75 0.46 7.06 5.15
CA VAL A 75 1.90 7.14 5.43
C VAL A 75 2.34 8.60 5.40
N ALA A 76 2.90 9.07 6.50
CA ALA A 76 3.40 10.43 6.69
C ALA A 76 4.85 10.57 6.20
N ALA A 77 5.69 9.57 6.50
CA ALA A 77 7.10 9.52 6.16
C ALA A 77 7.59 8.07 6.03
N VAL A 78 8.70 7.87 5.33
CA VAL A 78 9.23 6.53 5.02
C VAL A 78 10.73 6.45 5.23
N LEU A 79 11.19 5.44 5.95
CA LEU A 79 12.59 5.01 5.94
C LEU A 79 12.72 3.75 5.06
N VAL A 80 13.52 3.82 4.00
CA VAL A 80 13.86 2.65 3.16
C VAL A 80 15.20 2.06 3.60
N VAL A 81 15.22 0.79 3.98
CA VAL A 81 16.42 0.08 4.44
C VAL A 81 16.87 -0.91 3.37
N GLY A 82 18.01 -0.64 2.75
CA GLY A 82 18.66 -1.55 1.79
C GLY A 82 19.76 -2.38 2.41
N LEU A 83 20.09 -3.52 1.80
CA LEU A 83 21.26 -4.30 2.21
C LEU A 83 22.54 -3.68 1.66
N GLY A 84 22.58 -3.43 0.35
CA GLY A 84 23.71 -2.86 -0.40
C GLY A 84 23.99 -3.56 -1.73
N CYS A 85 23.59 -4.82 -1.87
CA CYS A 85 23.87 -5.67 -3.03
C CYS A 85 22.63 -6.09 -3.83
N GLU A 86 21.45 -5.61 -3.45
CA GLU A 86 20.20 -5.96 -4.12
C GLU A 86 20.02 -5.26 -5.48
N VAL A 87 19.26 -5.92 -6.36
CA VAL A 87 18.88 -5.37 -7.67
C VAL A 87 17.91 -4.21 -7.50
N LEU A 88 16.89 -4.38 -6.64
CA LEU A 88 15.96 -3.32 -6.30
C LEU A 88 16.58 -2.35 -5.29
N ARG A 89 17.32 -1.38 -5.79
CA ARG A 89 18.07 -0.40 -4.99
C ARG A 89 17.13 0.41 -4.07
N ALA A 90 17.44 0.46 -2.77
CA ALA A 90 16.74 1.32 -1.80
C ALA A 90 16.64 2.80 -2.24
N GLU A 91 17.69 3.34 -2.86
CA GLU A 91 17.71 4.67 -3.48
C GLU A 91 16.62 4.86 -4.54
N GLY A 92 16.43 3.87 -5.42
CA GLY A 92 15.41 3.92 -6.48
C GLY A 92 14.00 3.87 -5.91
N LEU A 93 13.78 3.07 -4.86
CA LEU A 93 12.53 3.07 -4.11
C LEU A 93 12.27 4.43 -3.46
N ALA A 94 13.27 4.99 -2.78
CA ALA A 94 13.17 6.29 -2.13
C ALA A 94 12.85 7.41 -3.14
N LEU A 95 13.49 7.40 -4.31
CA LEU A 95 13.19 8.33 -5.40
C LEU A 95 11.74 8.16 -5.90
N GLY A 96 11.29 6.92 -6.12
CA GLY A 96 9.92 6.66 -6.53
C GLY A 96 8.89 7.19 -5.52
N ILE A 97 9.17 7.04 -4.23
CA ILE A 97 8.34 7.51 -3.11
C ILE A 97 8.35 9.03 -3.02
N SER A 98 9.50 9.68 -3.16
CA SER A 98 9.66 11.14 -3.04
C SER A 98 8.84 11.93 -4.06
N LEU A 99 8.42 11.30 -5.17
CA LEU A 99 7.47 11.88 -6.13
C LEU A 99 6.09 12.22 -5.52
N SER A 100 5.74 11.61 -4.37
CA SER A 100 4.55 12.01 -3.57
C SER A 100 4.81 13.20 -2.64
N LYS A 101 6.01 13.81 -2.71
CA LYS A 101 6.48 14.91 -1.86
C LYS A 101 6.53 14.58 -0.36
N LYS A 102 6.49 13.28 0.00
CA LYS A 102 6.60 12.82 1.38
C LYS A 102 8.07 12.77 1.81
N PRO A 103 8.39 13.06 3.09
CA PRO A 103 9.72 12.81 3.64
C PRO A 103 10.09 11.34 3.47
N VAL A 104 11.21 11.10 2.80
CA VAL A 104 11.75 9.76 2.62
C VAL A 104 13.26 9.79 2.79
N GLU A 105 13.77 8.86 3.57
CA GLU A 105 15.20 8.64 3.74
C GLU A 105 15.54 7.20 3.41
N HIS A 106 16.79 6.96 3.06
CA HIS A 106 17.28 5.62 2.82
C HIS A 106 18.73 5.46 3.26
N PHE A 107 19.11 4.22 3.56
CA PHE A 107 20.52 3.86 3.73
C PHE A 107 20.73 2.39 3.38
N TYR A 108 22.00 2.00 3.26
CA TYR A 108 22.42 0.62 3.01
C TYR A 108 23.15 0.05 4.22
N ILE A 109 22.71 -1.13 4.70
CA ILE A 109 23.27 -1.79 5.89
C ILE A 109 24.79 -1.99 5.77
N GLN A 110 25.28 -2.35 4.58
CA GLN A 110 26.71 -2.54 4.33
C GLN A 110 27.50 -1.23 4.48
N ASN A 111 26.94 -0.09 4.06
CA ASN A 111 27.58 1.21 4.20
C ASN A 111 27.66 1.67 5.66
N GLU A 112 26.70 1.24 6.49
CA GLU A 112 26.70 1.56 7.93
C GLU A 112 27.64 0.65 8.75
N GLY A 113 28.30 -0.33 8.12
CA GLY A 113 29.20 -1.25 8.82
C GLY A 113 28.46 -2.37 9.58
N GLY A 114 27.29 -2.79 9.09
CA GLY A 114 26.58 -3.98 9.56
C GLY A 114 25.31 -3.70 10.38
N SER A 115 24.57 -4.77 10.68
CA SER A 115 23.18 -4.70 11.16
C SER A 115 22.96 -3.91 12.44
N ARG A 116 23.89 -3.96 13.41
CA ARG A 116 23.75 -3.24 14.69
C ARG A 116 23.82 -1.72 14.49
N LYS A 117 24.81 -1.25 13.73
CA LYS A 117 24.99 0.19 13.43
C LYS A 117 23.85 0.71 12.55
N ALA A 118 23.48 -0.08 11.54
CA ALA A 118 22.33 0.20 10.68
C ALA A 118 21.02 0.35 11.48
N ALA A 119 20.75 -0.56 12.43
CA ALA A 119 19.57 -0.47 13.29
C ALA A 119 19.59 0.80 14.16
N ALA A 120 20.73 1.14 14.77
CA ALA A 120 20.87 2.35 15.58
C ALA A 120 20.56 3.62 14.77
N LYS A 121 21.10 3.73 13.55
CA LYS A 121 20.80 4.84 12.63
C LYS A 121 19.33 4.88 12.24
N GLY A 122 18.73 3.73 11.91
CA GLY A 122 17.32 3.64 11.57
C GLY A 122 16.39 4.08 12.71
N ILE A 123 16.73 3.73 13.95
CA ILE A 123 16.00 4.17 15.16
C ILE A 123 16.02 5.69 15.28
N GLU A 124 17.18 6.33 15.08
CA GLU A 124 17.32 7.78 15.14
C GLU A 124 16.45 8.48 14.08
N ILE A 125 16.54 8.03 12.82
CA ILE A 125 15.77 8.57 11.69
C ILE A 125 14.27 8.44 11.96
N VAL A 126 13.82 7.25 12.37
CA VAL A 126 12.39 6.98 12.61
C VAL A 126 11.85 7.80 13.77
N ARG A 127 12.62 7.99 14.85
CA ARG A 127 12.21 8.87 15.96
C ARG A 127 12.03 10.31 15.52
N ARG A 128 12.94 10.83 14.67
CA ARG A 128 12.78 12.17 14.08
C ARG A 128 11.53 12.25 13.23
N MET A 129 11.31 11.29 12.33
CA MET A 129 10.11 11.23 11.48
C MET A 129 8.82 11.17 12.29
N LEU A 130 8.79 10.40 13.39
CA LEU A 130 7.64 10.33 14.29
C LEU A 130 7.40 11.66 15.01
N ALA A 131 8.45 12.32 15.48
CA ALA A 131 8.34 13.63 16.12
C ALA A 131 7.78 14.68 15.15
N ASP A 132 8.16 14.63 13.86
CA ASP A 132 7.62 15.51 12.84
C ASP A 132 6.18 15.16 12.45
N ALA A 133 5.86 13.86 12.32
CA ALA A 133 4.51 13.40 12.06
C ALA A 133 3.53 13.79 13.19
N ALA A 134 3.98 13.76 14.45
CA ALA A 134 3.17 14.12 15.62
C ALA A 134 2.74 15.60 15.65
N LYS A 135 3.43 16.48 14.91
CA LYS A 135 3.07 17.90 14.77
C LYS A 135 1.90 18.12 13.79
N GLN A 136 1.52 17.09 13.03
CA GLN A 136 0.45 17.20 12.05
C GLN A 136 -0.91 17.04 12.73
N GLU A 137 -1.81 17.97 12.48
CA GLU A 137 -3.17 17.95 13.03
C GLU A 137 -4.18 17.45 11.99
N ARG A 138 -5.24 16.79 12.48
CA ARG A 138 -6.33 16.36 11.62
C ARG A 138 -7.25 17.55 11.30
N LYS A 139 -7.63 17.68 10.04
CA LYS A 139 -8.61 18.69 9.56
C LYS A 139 -9.87 18.00 9.03
N GLU A 140 -10.96 18.74 8.92
CA GLU A 140 -12.18 18.24 8.28
C GLU A 140 -11.99 18.17 6.76
N PHE A 141 -12.30 17.02 6.17
CA PHE A 141 -12.30 16.78 4.74
C PHE A 141 -13.61 16.13 4.31
N PRO A 142 -14.09 16.36 3.08
CA PRO A 142 -15.26 15.67 2.57
C PRO A 142 -14.98 14.17 2.44
N VAL A 143 -15.99 13.33 2.66
CA VAL A 143 -15.86 11.86 2.52
C VAL A 143 -15.50 11.42 1.10
N SER A 144 -15.62 12.31 0.09
CA SER A 144 -15.14 12.09 -1.27
C SER A 144 -13.63 11.80 -1.35
N GLU A 145 -12.85 12.20 -0.34
CA GLU A 145 -11.42 11.90 -0.27
C GLU A 145 -11.12 10.45 0.17
N ILE A 146 -12.13 9.71 0.62
CA ILE A 146 -11.97 8.32 1.07
C ILE A 146 -11.84 7.38 -0.13
N ARG A 147 -10.84 6.50 -0.05
CA ARG A 147 -10.69 5.34 -0.91
C ARG A 147 -10.92 4.07 -0.09
N LEU A 148 -11.98 3.33 -0.42
CA LEU A 148 -12.38 2.10 0.26
C LEU A 148 -11.99 0.89 -0.59
N GLY A 149 -11.09 0.06 -0.08
CA GLY A 149 -10.79 -1.25 -0.66
C GLY A 149 -11.72 -2.31 -0.08
N LEU A 150 -12.20 -3.22 -0.93
CA LEU A 150 -13.06 -4.34 -0.55
C LEU A 150 -12.31 -5.65 -0.77
N GLU A 151 -12.47 -6.56 0.19
CA GLU A 151 -11.87 -7.90 0.24
C GLU A 151 -12.82 -8.82 1.03
N CYS A 152 -12.86 -10.08 0.65
CA CYS A 152 -13.45 -11.17 1.40
C CYS A 152 -12.38 -11.86 2.26
N GLY A 153 -12.76 -12.31 3.46
CA GLY A 153 -11.91 -13.15 4.30
C GLY A 153 -12.19 -14.63 4.06
N GLY A 154 -12.61 -15.34 5.12
CA GLY A 154 -13.16 -16.69 4.98
C GLY A 154 -14.59 -16.65 4.48
N SER A 155 -14.79 -16.88 3.17
CA SER A 155 -16.13 -16.91 2.58
C SER A 155 -16.98 -18.04 3.18
N ASP A 156 -18.23 -17.76 3.51
CA ASP A 156 -19.19 -18.73 3.99
C ASP A 156 -20.53 -18.62 3.22
N ALA A 157 -21.46 -19.53 3.53
CA ALA A 157 -22.78 -19.57 2.89
C ALA A 157 -23.64 -18.32 3.15
N PHE A 158 -23.30 -17.51 4.16
CA PHE A 158 -24.03 -16.32 4.56
C PHE A 158 -23.40 -15.03 4.03
N SER A 159 -22.12 -15.01 3.65
CA SER A 159 -21.42 -13.83 3.14
C SER A 159 -22.22 -13.13 2.03
N GLY A 160 -22.69 -13.90 1.03
CA GLY A 160 -23.44 -13.39 -0.12
C GLY A 160 -24.85 -12.87 0.18
N VAL A 161 -25.39 -13.15 1.37
CA VAL A 161 -26.75 -12.75 1.77
C VAL A 161 -26.78 -11.83 3.00
N THR A 162 -25.62 -11.56 3.63
CA THR A 162 -25.50 -10.71 4.81
C THR A 162 -24.45 -9.61 4.63
N ALA A 163 -23.18 -9.91 4.86
CA ALA A 163 -22.09 -8.94 4.88
C ALA A 163 -21.86 -8.31 3.50
N ASN A 164 -21.85 -9.10 2.42
CA ASN A 164 -21.55 -8.58 1.08
C ASN A 164 -22.64 -7.60 0.59
N PRO A 165 -23.96 -7.88 0.74
CA PRO A 165 -25.00 -6.88 0.47
C PRO A 165 -24.86 -5.61 1.31
N ALA A 166 -24.55 -5.72 2.62
CA ALA A 166 -24.37 -4.56 3.49
C ALA A 166 -23.17 -3.69 3.07
N VAL A 167 -22.05 -4.32 2.72
CA VAL A 167 -20.87 -3.64 2.15
C VAL A 167 -21.20 -3.00 0.80
N GLY A 168 -22.01 -3.65 -0.03
CA GLY A 168 -22.51 -3.08 -1.29
C GLY A 168 -23.28 -1.78 -1.09
N LEU A 169 -24.19 -1.73 -0.10
CA LEU A 169 -24.91 -0.50 0.25
C LEU A 169 -23.97 0.61 0.75
N ALA A 170 -22.98 0.26 1.57
CA ALA A 170 -21.98 1.22 2.04
C ALA A 170 -21.08 1.73 0.89
N ALA A 171 -20.74 0.87 -0.06
CA ALA A 171 -19.98 1.22 -1.26
C ALA A 171 -20.76 2.19 -2.15
N ASP A 172 -22.04 1.88 -2.44
CA ASP A 172 -22.90 2.75 -3.25
C ASP A 172 -23.09 4.13 -2.58
N TRP A 173 -23.28 4.16 -1.25
CA TRP A 173 -23.32 5.41 -0.48
C TRP A 173 -22.03 6.21 -0.65
N LEU A 174 -20.86 5.60 -0.47
CA LEU A 174 -19.59 6.31 -0.58
C LEU A 174 -19.36 6.86 -2.01
N VAL A 175 -19.69 6.08 -3.03
CA VAL A 175 -19.63 6.52 -4.44
C VAL A 175 -20.58 7.70 -4.68
N SER A 176 -21.78 7.68 -4.08
CA SER A 176 -22.75 8.78 -4.19
C SER A 176 -22.25 10.09 -3.57
N GLU A 177 -21.37 10.01 -2.56
CA GLU A 177 -20.69 11.17 -1.96
C GLU A 177 -19.41 11.57 -2.72
N GLY A 178 -19.09 10.92 -3.85
CA GLY A 178 -17.91 11.19 -4.67
C GLY A 178 -16.63 10.46 -4.24
N GLY A 179 -16.72 9.51 -3.30
CA GLY A 179 -15.61 8.68 -2.89
C GLY A 179 -15.25 7.60 -3.91
N THR A 180 -14.16 6.87 -3.68
CA THR A 180 -13.72 5.78 -4.56
C THR A 180 -13.82 4.45 -3.84
N VAL A 181 -14.44 3.45 -4.50
CA VAL A 181 -14.46 2.06 -4.04
C VAL A 181 -13.66 1.19 -5.00
N ILE A 182 -12.84 0.31 -4.44
CA ILE A 182 -12.00 -0.64 -5.17
C ILE A 182 -12.42 -2.04 -4.76
N LEU A 183 -13.04 -2.78 -5.67
CA LEU A 183 -13.26 -4.22 -5.52
C LEU A 183 -12.01 -4.97 -6.00
N THR A 184 -11.49 -5.86 -5.17
CA THR A 184 -10.28 -6.65 -5.49
C THR A 184 -10.63 -8.11 -5.80
N GLU A 185 -9.71 -9.05 -5.57
CA GLU A 185 -9.97 -10.50 -5.69
C GLU A 185 -10.49 -10.99 -7.06
N THR A 186 -9.72 -10.76 -8.14
CA THR A 186 -10.12 -11.18 -9.50
C THR A 186 -10.52 -12.66 -9.60
N THR A 187 -9.91 -13.55 -8.80
CA THR A 187 -10.26 -14.98 -8.76
C THR A 187 -11.70 -15.21 -8.28
N GLU A 188 -12.19 -14.42 -7.32
CA GLU A 188 -13.56 -14.51 -6.79
C GLU A 188 -14.61 -13.99 -7.79
N MET A 189 -14.16 -13.40 -8.89
CA MET A 189 -15.01 -12.90 -9.97
C MET A 189 -15.18 -13.90 -11.13
N ILE A 190 -14.50 -15.05 -11.06
CA ILE A 190 -14.68 -16.12 -12.05
C ILE A 190 -16.13 -16.62 -12.00
N GLY A 191 -16.78 -16.72 -13.16
CA GLY A 191 -18.20 -17.04 -13.28
C GLY A 191 -19.16 -15.85 -13.12
N THR A 192 -18.68 -14.66 -12.71
CA THR A 192 -19.52 -13.45 -12.53
C THR A 192 -19.18 -12.29 -13.46
N SER A 193 -18.20 -12.46 -14.36
CA SER A 193 -17.74 -11.43 -15.31
C SER A 193 -18.87 -10.76 -16.08
N HIS A 194 -19.84 -11.53 -16.59
CA HIS A 194 -21.02 -11.04 -17.29
C HIS A 194 -21.88 -10.06 -16.47
N ILE A 195 -21.88 -10.14 -15.13
CA ILE A 195 -22.58 -9.20 -14.24
C ILE A 195 -21.83 -7.87 -14.18
N LEU A 196 -20.50 -7.92 -14.04
CA LEU A 196 -19.64 -6.74 -13.98
C LEU A 196 -19.59 -6.00 -15.31
N GLU A 197 -19.51 -6.74 -16.42
CA GLU A 197 -19.55 -6.20 -17.79
C GLU A 197 -20.80 -5.33 -18.03
N ARG A 198 -21.99 -5.80 -17.63
CA ARG A 198 -23.24 -5.03 -17.80
C ARG A 198 -23.26 -3.72 -17.02
N ARG A 199 -22.40 -3.58 -16.00
CA ARG A 199 -22.27 -2.38 -15.16
C ARG A 199 -21.07 -1.50 -15.56
N ALA A 200 -20.31 -1.89 -16.57
CA ALA A 200 -19.18 -1.11 -17.05
C ALA A 200 -19.65 0.24 -17.63
N LYS A 201 -18.86 1.30 -17.40
CA LYS A 201 -19.14 2.64 -17.94
C LYS A 201 -19.21 2.66 -19.47
N ASP A 202 -18.36 1.87 -20.11
CA ASP A 202 -18.24 1.79 -21.56
C ASP A 202 -17.68 0.43 -22.01
N ALA A 203 -17.70 0.20 -23.32
CA ALA A 203 -17.26 -1.04 -23.94
C ALA A 203 -15.76 -1.34 -23.74
N ALA A 204 -14.91 -0.31 -23.55
CA ALA A 204 -13.50 -0.52 -23.32
C ALA A 204 -13.26 -1.06 -21.90
N ILE A 205 -13.97 -0.52 -20.90
CA ILE A 205 -13.93 -1.02 -19.52
C ILE A 205 -14.53 -2.43 -19.45
N ALA A 206 -15.66 -2.68 -20.11
CA ALA A 206 -16.26 -4.02 -20.21
C ALA A 206 -15.26 -5.08 -20.72
N ARG A 207 -14.58 -4.79 -21.85
CA ARG A 207 -13.53 -5.67 -22.38
C ARG A 207 -12.39 -5.88 -21.39
N SER A 208 -11.91 -4.81 -20.74
CA SER A 208 -10.83 -4.93 -19.77
C SER A 208 -11.20 -5.80 -18.56
N ILE A 209 -12.44 -5.73 -18.07
CA ILE A 209 -12.95 -6.59 -16.99
C ILE A 209 -12.88 -8.05 -17.43
N ASN A 210 -13.44 -8.37 -18.59
CA ASN A 210 -13.48 -9.73 -19.12
C ASN A 210 -12.08 -10.30 -19.35
N GLU A 211 -11.19 -9.53 -19.97
CA GLU A 211 -9.80 -9.93 -20.21
C GLU A 211 -9.05 -10.25 -18.91
N ARG A 212 -9.23 -9.44 -17.86
CA ARG A 212 -8.57 -9.64 -16.56
C ARG A 212 -9.07 -10.88 -15.84
N ILE A 213 -10.39 -11.11 -15.85
CA ILE A 213 -10.99 -12.29 -15.21
C ILE A 213 -10.59 -13.55 -15.97
N ALA A 214 -10.70 -13.55 -17.31
CA ALA A 214 -10.30 -14.68 -18.14
C ALA A 214 -8.80 -15.01 -18.00
N ALA A 215 -7.93 -13.99 -17.94
CA ALA A 215 -6.50 -14.19 -17.69
C ALA A 215 -6.26 -14.82 -16.30
N GLN A 216 -7.03 -14.45 -15.30
CA GLN A 216 -6.91 -15.02 -13.96
C GLN A 216 -7.44 -16.46 -13.91
N GLU A 217 -8.57 -16.75 -14.55
CA GLU A 217 -9.11 -18.12 -14.69
C GLU A 217 -8.09 -19.03 -15.37
N LYS A 218 -7.50 -18.59 -16.49
CA LYS A 218 -6.44 -19.35 -17.17
C LYS A 218 -5.30 -19.74 -16.24
N ARG A 219 -4.85 -18.83 -15.37
CA ARG A 219 -3.76 -19.08 -14.40
C ARG A 219 -4.14 -20.10 -13.32
N THR A 220 -5.42 -20.37 -13.10
CA THR A 220 -5.84 -21.43 -12.16
C THR A 220 -5.68 -22.85 -12.74
N HIS A 221 -5.43 -22.96 -14.04
CA HIS A 221 -5.25 -24.21 -14.76
C HIS A 221 -3.80 -24.50 -15.17
N GLU A 222 -2.89 -23.54 -14.96
CA GLU A 222 -1.44 -23.65 -15.21
C GLU A 222 -0.70 -24.07 -13.93
#